data_AF-A0AA36BNP7-F1
#
_entry.id   AF-A0AA36BNP7-F1
#
_cell.length_a   1.000
_cell.length_b   1.000
_cell.length_c   1.000
_cell.angle_alpha   90.00
_cell.angle_beta   90.00
_cell.angle_gamma   90.00
#
_symmetry.space_group_name_H-M   'P 1'
#
loop_
_entity.id
_entity.type
_entity.pdbx_description
1 polymer ?
#
loop_
_entity_poly.entity_id
_entity_poly.type
_entity_poly.pdbx_seq_one_letter_code
_entity_poly.pdbx_strand_id
1 'polypeptide(L)'
;MDSKLLDIRNDQSSIDEQWESFRDTVHSIALETLGQVTRNHQDWFDENDQEIQKLLEEKPRMLRAHQNDTTCTAKKAAFNNIRSTVQAKLRLMQDAWLGAKADEIQGYADKHDTKKFYEALKAVYGPQSSFGSTPCSARMEPHS
;
A
#
# COMPACT_ATOMS: atom_id res chain seq x y z
N MET A 1 20.81 36.04 -9.74
CA MET A 1 19.94 34.98 -9.18
C MET A 1 19.72 35.31 -7.70
N ASP A 2 19.37 36.56 -7.38
CA ASP A 2 19.66 37.13 -6.05
C ASP A 2 18.57 38.11 -5.60
N SER A 3 17.32 37.67 -5.60
CA SER A 3 16.21 38.56 -5.17
C SER A 3 15.02 37.86 -4.52
N LYS A 4 15.15 36.61 -4.07
CA LYS A 4 14.07 35.89 -3.36
C LYS A 4 14.38 35.55 -1.90
N LEU A 5 15.38 36.20 -1.30
CA LEU A 5 15.85 35.88 0.06
C LEU A 5 15.52 36.95 1.12
N LEU A 6 14.54 37.81 0.86
CA LEU A 6 14.10 38.81 1.83
C LEU A 6 12.59 39.04 1.71
N ASP A 7 11.81 38.18 2.36
CA ASP A 7 10.76 38.64 3.28
C ASP A 7 10.31 37.47 4.17
N ILE A 8 11.19 37.02 5.07
CA ILE A 8 10.71 36.28 6.25
C ILE A 8 10.27 37.37 7.23
N ARG A 9 9.13 37.97 6.92
CA ARG A 9 8.40 38.79 7.87
C ARG A 9 8.02 37.86 9.00
N ASN A 10 8.76 37.97 10.10
CA ASN A 10 8.53 37.33 11.37
C ASN A 10 7.21 37.85 11.97
N ASP A 11 6.09 37.47 11.37
CA ASP A 11 4.83 37.39 12.08
C ASP A 11 4.87 36.14 12.94
N GLN A 12 4.36 36.25 14.16
CA GLN A 12 4.25 35.19 15.16
C GLN A 12 3.22 34.13 14.71
N SER A 13 3.43 33.55 13.53
CA SER A 13 2.75 32.35 13.08
C SER A 13 3.16 31.22 14.01
N SER A 14 2.19 30.45 14.50
CA SER A 14 2.44 29.35 15.43
C SER A 14 3.59 28.48 14.92
N ILE A 15 4.38 27.88 15.82
CA ILE A 15 5.44 26.92 15.45
C ILE A 15 4.90 25.87 14.47
N ASP A 16 3.62 25.52 14.61
CA ASP A 16 2.89 24.62 13.71
C ASP A 16 2.80 25.15 12.27
N GLU A 17 2.51 26.42 12.07
CA GLU A 17 2.40 27.06 10.75
C GLU A 17 3.76 27.16 10.06
N GLN A 18 4.83 27.40 10.84
CA GLN A 18 6.20 27.39 10.32
C GLN A 18 6.66 25.98 9.93
N TRP A 19 6.30 24.97 10.73
CA TRP A 19 6.61 23.58 10.45
C TRP A 19 5.83 23.03 9.24
N GLU A 20 4.57 23.44 9.08
CA GLU A 20 3.73 23.11 7.92
C GLU A 20 4.33 23.72 6.64
N SER A 21 4.66 25.01 6.65
CA SER A 21 5.33 25.70 5.53
C SER A 21 6.67 25.06 5.14
N PHE A 22 7.50 24.71 6.12
CA PHE A 22 8.76 24.02 5.87
C PHE A 22 8.54 22.65 5.22
N ARG A 23 7.62 21.86 5.76
CA ARG A 23 7.29 20.52 5.25
C ARG A 23 6.79 20.60 3.80
N ASP A 24 5.89 21.52 3.51
CA ASP A 24 5.32 21.69 2.18
C ASP A 24 6.37 22.15 1.17
N THR A 25 7.27 23.04 1.58
CA THR A 25 8.39 23.49 0.76
C THR A 25 9.34 22.33 0.44
N VAL A 26 9.73 21.53 1.44
CA VAL A 26 10.58 20.35 1.24
C VAL A 26 9.88 19.32 0.36
N HIS A 27 8.58 19.08 0.56
CA HIS A 27 7.81 18.14 -0.23
C HIS A 27 7.69 18.59 -1.70
N SER A 28 7.42 19.88 -1.93
CA SER A 28 7.35 20.46 -3.27
C SER A 28 8.68 20.39 -4.01
N ILE A 29 9.80 20.74 -3.34
CA ILE A 29 11.13 20.64 -3.95
C ILE A 29 11.48 19.18 -4.23
N ALA A 30 11.16 18.26 -3.33
CA ALA A 30 11.37 16.83 -3.55
C ALA A 30 10.57 16.33 -4.76
N LEU A 31 9.30 16.73 -4.89
CA LEU A 31 8.45 16.41 -6.05
C LEU A 31 8.98 17.01 -7.35
N GLU A 32 9.45 18.26 -7.35
CA GLU A 32 9.99 18.92 -8.54
C GLU A 32 11.33 18.30 -8.98
N THR A 33 12.19 17.96 -8.02
CA THR A 33 13.55 17.49 -8.30
C THR A 33 13.58 15.99 -8.62
N LEU A 34 12.84 15.18 -7.86
CA LEU A 34 12.84 13.72 -7.99
C LEU A 34 11.68 13.20 -8.85
N GLY A 35 10.68 14.04 -9.13
CA GLY A 35 9.44 13.63 -9.74
C GLY A 35 8.54 12.86 -8.77
N GLN A 36 7.29 12.65 -9.18
CA GLN A 36 6.39 11.75 -8.47
C GLN A 36 6.70 10.30 -8.86
N VAL A 37 7.34 9.54 -7.97
CA VAL A 37 7.49 8.09 -8.16
C VAL A 37 6.16 7.43 -7.81
N THR A 38 5.34 7.14 -8.83
CA THR A 38 4.26 6.18 -8.66
C THR A 38 4.89 4.80 -8.48
N ARG A 39 4.71 4.20 -7.30
CA ARG A 39 5.02 2.78 -7.12
C ARG A 39 4.00 2.01 -7.94
N ASN A 40 4.31 1.72 -9.20
CA ASN A 40 3.63 0.68 -9.96
C ASN A 40 4.12 -0.64 -9.37
N HIS A 41 3.42 -1.15 -8.37
CA HIS A 41 3.57 -2.52 -7.96
C HIS A 41 3.11 -3.39 -9.13
N GLN A 42 3.96 -4.35 -9.54
CA GLN A 42 3.61 -5.30 -10.60
C GLN A 42 2.56 -6.32 -10.14
N ASP A 43 1.99 -6.16 -8.95
CA ASP A 43 0.98 -7.05 -8.41
C ASP A 43 -0.43 -6.57 -8.80
N TRP A 44 -1.38 -7.49 -8.66
CA TRP A 44 -2.80 -7.32 -9.00
C TRP A 44 -3.50 -6.16 -8.29
N PHE A 45 -2.84 -5.50 -7.34
CA PHE A 45 -3.47 -4.52 -6.46
C PHE A 45 -3.69 -3.17 -7.14
N ASP A 46 -2.71 -2.68 -7.90
CA ASP A 46 -2.76 -1.34 -8.50
C ASP A 46 -3.88 -1.21 -9.56
N GLU A 47 -4.10 -2.24 -10.38
CA GLU A 47 -5.18 -2.27 -11.38
C GLU A 47 -6.58 -2.26 -10.74
N ASN A 48 -6.68 -2.75 -9.50
CA ASN A 48 -7.94 -2.89 -8.78
C ASN A 48 -8.11 -1.85 -7.66
N ASP A 49 -7.13 -0.96 -7.44
CA ASP A 49 -7.07 -0.05 -6.27
C ASP A 49 -8.36 0.78 -6.10
N GLN A 50 -8.91 1.32 -7.19
CA GLN A 50 -10.17 2.08 -7.14
C GLN A 50 -11.39 1.22 -6.78
N GLU A 51 -11.45 -0.04 -7.24
CA GLU A 51 -12.54 -0.95 -6.90
C GLU A 51 -12.39 -1.46 -5.45
N ILE A 52 -11.15 -1.69 -5.01
CA ILE A 52 -10.81 -2.06 -3.62
C ILE A 52 -11.17 -0.92 -2.66
N GLN A 53 -10.84 0.33 -3.00
CA GLN A 53 -11.19 1.49 -2.19
C GLN A 53 -12.70 1.61 -2.01
N LYS A 54 -13.49 1.49 -3.08
CA LYS A 54 -14.96 1.48 -3.01
C LYS A 54 -15.50 0.36 -2.12
N LEU A 55 -14.96 -0.86 -2.25
CA LEU A 55 -15.34 -2.01 -1.41
C LEU A 55 -15.00 -1.79 0.08
N LEU A 56 -13.94 -1.02 0.37
CA LEU A 56 -13.49 -0.74 1.72
C LEU A 56 -14.26 0.41 2.40
N GLU A 57 -14.96 1.27 1.68
CA GLU A 57 -15.72 2.39 2.25
C GLU A 57 -16.87 1.94 3.17
N GLU A 58 -17.52 0.81 2.88
CA GLU A 58 -18.69 0.34 3.63
C GLU A 58 -18.33 -0.41 4.93
N LYS A 59 -17.15 -1.04 4.97
CA LYS A 59 -16.69 -1.85 6.11
C LYS A 59 -16.52 -1.02 7.41
N PRO A 60 -15.89 0.16 7.42
CA PRO A 60 -15.75 1.00 8.61
C PRO A 60 -17.09 1.45 9.20
N ARG A 61 -18.10 1.74 8.36
CA ARG A 61 -19.43 2.14 8.83
C ARG A 61 -20.08 1.01 9.65
N MET A 62 -19.97 -0.22 9.17
CA MET A 62 -20.59 -1.39 9.81
C MET A 62 -19.79 -1.87 11.02
N LEU A 63 -18.47 -1.72 10.99
CA LEU A 63 -17.62 -1.95 12.15
C LEU A 63 -18.01 -1.01 13.31
N ARG A 64 -18.18 0.28 13.04
CA ARG A 64 -18.63 1.26 14.05
C ARG A 64 -20.02 0.91 14.60
N ALA A 65 -20.96 0.53 13.74
CA ALA A 65 -22.29 0.12 14.16
C ALA A 65 -22.28 -1.14 15.04
N HIS A 66 -21.41 -2.12 14.75
CA HIS A 66 -21.24 -3.32 15.58
C HIS A 66 -20.55 -3.02 16.90
N GLN A 67 -19.52 -2.16 16.91
CA GLN A 67 -18.79 -1.77 18.12
C GLN A 67 -19.69 -1.03 19.13
N ASN A 68 -20.62 -0.20 18.64
CA ASN A 68 -21.57 0.51 19.48
C ASN A 68 -22.62 -0.41 20.14
N ASP A 69 -22.94 -1.56 19.51
CA ASP A 69 -23.92 -2.52 20.00
C ASP A 69 -23.44 -3.97 19.79
N THR A 70 -22.44 -4.38 20.58
CA THR A 70 -21.79 -5.70 20.47
C THR A 70 -22.73 -6.87 20.78
N THR A 71 -23.85 -6.62 21.46
CA THR A 71 -24.87 -7.64 21.80
C THR A 71 -25.87 -7.86 20.67
N CYS A 72 -25.95 -6.95 19.68
CA CYS A 72 -26.88 -7.08 18.56
C CYS A 72 -26.35 -8.08 17.51
N THR A 73 -26.92 -9.28 17.50
CA THR A 73 -26.58 -10.36 16.55
C THR A 73 -26.82 -9.97 15.09
N ALA A 74 -27.85 -9.16 14.81
CA ALA A 74 -28.16 -8.66 13.47
C ALA A 74 -27.05 -7.76 12.90
N LYS A 75 -26.52 -6.82 13.70
CA LYS A 75 -25.40 -5.95 13.29
C LYS A 75 -24.11 -6.74 13.07
N LYS A 76 -23.86 -7.74 13.93
CA LYS A 76 -22.75 -8.69 13.75
C LYS A 76 -22.88 -9.49 12.44
N ALA A 77 -24.08 -9.97 12.12
CA ALA A 77 -24.35 -10.69 10.87
C ALA A 77 -24.16 -9.78 9.64
N ALA A 78 -24.64 -8.54 9.68
CA ALA A 78 -24.44 -7.56 8.61
C ALA A 78 -22.95 -7.25 8.36
N PHE A 79 -22.19 -7.03 9.44
CA PHE A 79 -20.73 -6.82 9.34
C PHE A 79 -20.01 -8.04 8.74
N ASN A 80 -20.35 -9.25 9.19
CA ASN A 80 -19.76 -10.48 8.66
C ASN A 80 -20.09 -10.69 7.18
N ASN A 81 -21.30 -10.34 6.74
CA ASN A 81 -21.71 -10.43 5.35
C ASN A 81 -20.86 -9.49 4.46
N ILE A 82 -20.72 -8.22 4.85
CA ILE A 82 -19.89 -7.26 4.11
C ILE A 82 -18.44 -7.70 4.09
N ARG A 83 -17.90 -8.17 5.23
CA ARG A 83 -16.55 -8.74 5.29
C ARG A 83 -16.39 -9.91 4.31
N SER A 84 -17.34 -10.83 4.27
CA SER A 84 -17.33 -11.98 3.36
C SER A 84 -17.38 -11.56 1.89
N THR A 85 -18.22 -10.58 1.56
CA THR A 85 -18.39 -10.06 0.21
C THR A 85 -17.11 -9.39 -0.28
N VAL A 86 -16.51 -8.54 0.56
CA VAL A 86 -15.21 -7.89 0.26
C VAL A 86 -14.12 -8.94 0.07
N GLN A 87 -14.04 -9.93 0.97
CA GLN A 87 -13.05 -11.02 0.84
C GLN A 87 -13.23 -11.84 -0.44
N ALA A 88 -14.47 -12.16 -0.82
CA ALA A 88 -14.75 -12.90 -2.05
C ALA A 88 -14.34 -12.11 -3.29
N LYS A 89 -14.66 -10.80 -3.34
CA LYS A 89 -14.27 -9.92 -4.44
C LYS A 89 -12.75 -9.79 -4.58
N LEU A 90 -12.04 -9.58 -3.46
CA LEU A 90 -10.58 -9.52 -3.47
C LEU A 90 -9.94 -10.83 -3.96
N ARG A 91 -10.48 -11.98 -3.55
CA ARG A 91 -9.99 -13.29 -4.03
C ARG A 91 -10.19 -13.43 -5.54
N LEU A 92 -11.36 -13.05 -6.06
CA LEU A 92 -11.62 -13.13 -7.51
C LEU A 92 -10.64 -12.28 -8.33
N MET A 93 -10.33 -11.07 -7.87
CA MET A 93 -9.34 -10.20 -8.52
C MET A 93 -7.94 -10.81 -8.50
N GLN A 94 -7.53 -11.34 -7.34
CA GLN A 94 -6.25 -12.02 -7.18
C GLN A 94 -6.16 -13.29 -8.04
N ASP A 95 -7.20 -14.12 -8.05
CA ASP A 95 -7.26 -15.37 -8.83
C ASP A 95 -7.21 -15.09 -10.33
N ALA A 96 -7.89 -14.03 -10.81
CA ALA A 96 -7.85 -13.62 -12.20
C ALA A 96 -6.43 -13.22 -12.63
N TRP A 97 -5.73 -12.43 -11.82
CA TRP A 97 -4.35 -12.05 -12.10
C TRP A 97 -3.39 -13.24 -12.02
N LEU A 98 -3.52 -14.12 -11.02
CA LEU A 98 -2.71 -15.33 -10.91
C LEU A 98 -2.93 -16.27 -12.11
N GLY A 99 -4.15 -16.39 -12.59
CA GLY A 99 -4.48 -17.15 -13.81
C GLY A 99 -3.79 -16.56 -15.04
N ALA A 100 -3.94 -15.26 -15.28
CA ALA A 100 -3.28 -14.58 -16.39
C ALA A 100 -1.74 -14.70 -16.32
N LYS A 101 -1.18 -14.63 -15.10
CA LYS A 101 0.27 -14.75 -14.89
C LYS A 101 0.77 -16.18 -15.12
N ALA A 102 -0.01 -17.19 -14.74
CA ALA A 102 0.30 -18.58 -15.01
C ALA A 102 0.34 -18.86 -16.52
N ASP A 103 -0.62 -18.35 -17.28
CA ASP A 103 -0.65 -18.47 -18.74
C ASP A 103 0.58 -17.80 -19.39
N GLU A 104 1.00 -16.64 -18.88
CA GLU A 104 2.19 -15.93 -19.35
C GLU A 104 3.47 -16.75 -19.11
N ILE A 105 3.63 -17.28 -17.89
CA ILE A 105 4.78 -18.09 -17.48
C ILE A 105 4.83 -19.39 -18.31
N GLN A 106 3.69 -20.04 -18.51
CA GLN A 106 3.58 -21.23 -19.36
C GLN A 106 3.98 -20.90 -20.81
N GLY A 107 3.50 -19.77 -21.34
CA GLY A 107 3.85 -19.33 -22.70
C GLY A 107 5.34 -19.04 -22.91
N TYR A 108 6.09 -18.66 -21.87
CA TYR A 108 7.55 -18.54 -21.95
C TYR A 108 8.25 -19.88 -21.86
N ALA A 109 7.75 -20.80 -21.04
CA ALA A 109 8.27 -22.16 -20.95
C ALA A 109 8.15 -22.90 -22.30
N ASP A 110 6.99 -22.79 -22.94
CA ASP A 110 6.71 -23.41 -24.25
C ASP A 110 7.60 -22.85 -25.38
N LYS A 111 8.03 -21.59 -25.25
CA LYS A 111 8.93 -20.91 -26.19
C LYS A 111 10.42 -21.08 -25.85
N HIS A 112 10.75 -21.81 -24.78
CA HIS A 112 12.10 -21.94 -24.23
C HIS A 112 12.78 -20.59 -23.91
N ASP A 113 12.01 -19.54 -23.62
CA ASP A 113 12.55 -18.22 -23.25
C ASP A 113 12.78 -18.15 -21.73
N THR A 114 13.92 -18.71 -21.30
CA THR A 114 14.27 -18.84 -19.88
C THR A 114 14.44 -17.49 -19.18
N LYS A 115 14.84 -16.45 -19.90
CA LYS A 115 15.00 -15.10 -19.35
C LYS A 115 13.66 -14.51 -18.95
N LYS A 116 12.68 -14.54 -19.86
CA LYS A 116 11.34 -14.01 -19.58
C LYS A 116 10.57 -14.87 -18.57
N PHE A 117 10.77 -16.19 -18.61
CA PHE A 117 10.24 -17.10 -17.59
C PHE A 117 10.72 -16.69 -16.18
N TYR A 118 12.01 -16.42 -16.00
CA TYR A 118 12.57 -16.02 -14.71
C TYR A 118 12.10 -14.62 -14.28
N GLU A 119 12.02 -13.66 -15.21
CA GLU A 119 11.49 -12.31 -14.94
C GLU A 119 10.01 -12.38 -14.50
N ALA A 120 9.18 -13.17 -15.18
CA ALA A 120 7.78 -13.37 -14.84
C ALA A 120 7.59 -14.08 -13.49
N LEU A 121 8.44 -15.07 -13.18
CA LEU A 121 8.44 -15.75 -11.89
C LEU A 121 8.79 -14.78 -10.76
N LYS A 122 9.81 -13.94 -10.97
CA LYS A 122 10.21 -12.92 -9.99
C LYS A 122 9.09 -11.92 -9.71
N ALA A 123 8.30 -11.56 -10.71
CA ALA A 123 7.14 -10.68 -10.56
C ALA A 123 6.04 -11.29 -9.66
N VAL A 124 5.82 -12.61 -9.70
CA VAL A 124 4.82 -13.31 -8.85
C VAL A 124 5.19 -13.25 -7.38
N TYR A 125 6.48 -13.42 -7.06
CA TYR A 125 6.96 -13.39 -5.68
C TYR A 125 7.19 -11.96 -5.14
N GLY A 126 6.99 -10.93 -5.98
CA GLY A 126 7.20 -9.53 -5.62
C GLY A 126 8.68 -9.13 -5.53
N PRO A 127 8.99 -7.92 -5.03
CA PRO A 127 10.36 -7.51 -4.79
C PRO A 127 11.00 -8.46 -3.77
N GLN A 128 11.84 -9.39 -4.24
CA GLN A 128 12.66 -10.19 -3.35
C GLN A 128 13.55 -9.21 -2.58
N SER A 129 13.30 -9.06 -1.27
CA SER A 129 14.33 -8.52 -0.39
C SER A 129 15.55 -9.40 -0.62
N SER A 130 16.61 -8.83 -1.17
CA SER A 130 17.92 -9.49 -1.16
C SER A 130 18.12 -9.94 0.28
N PHE A 131 18.21 -11.25 0.49
CA PHE A 131 18.37 -11.88 1.79
C PHE A 131 19.58 -11.23 2.47
N GLY A 132 19.33 -10.23 3.31
CA GLY A 132 20.29 -9.17 3.58
C GLY A 132 20.01 -8.56 4.93
N SER A 133 20.50 -9.26 5.95
CA SER A 133 20.65 -8.81 7.32
C SER A 133 19.35 -8.52 8.08
N THR A 134 18.78 -9.57 8.67
CA THR A 134 18.06 -9.39 9.94
C THR A 134 19.11 -8.93 10.97
N PRO A 135 18.95 -7.77 11.64
CA PRO A 135 19.75 -7.49 12.83
C PRO A 135 19.36 -8.57 13.85
N CYS A 136 20.34 -9.37 14.25
CA CYS A 136 20.17 -10.38 15.29
C CYS A 136 19.82 -9.64 16.59
N SER A 137 18.52 -9.48 16.87
CA SER A 137 18.04 -8.86 18.09
C SER A 137 18.17 -9.90 19.21
N ALA A 138 19.37 -9.99 19.78
CA ALA A 138 19.62 -10.75 20.99
C ALA A 138 18.84 -10.11 22.14
N ARG A 139 17.67 -10.67 22.46
CA ARG A 139 16.92 -10.35 23.65
C ARG A 139 17.56 -11.10 24.82
N MET A 140 18.43 -10.42 25.58
CA MET A 140 18.81 -10.88 26.92
C MET A 140 17.63 -10.64 27.85
N GLU A 141 17.02 -11.72 28.31
CA GLU A 141 16.11 -11.70 29.47
C GLU A 141 16.95 -11.48 30.74
N PRO A 142 16.52 -10.60 31.67
CA PRO A 142 17.17 -10.48 32.97
C PRO A 142 16.77 -11.67 33.86
N HIS A 143 17.77 -12.43 34.30
CA HIS A 143 17.60 -13.34 35.43
C HIS A 143 17.49 -12.54 36.74
N SER A 144 16.68 -13.10 37.65
CA SER A 144 16.21 -12.63 38.96
C SER A 144 17.18 -11.83 39.82
#